data_AF-A0A0E2LAL3-F1
#
_entry.id   AF-A0A0E2LAL3-F1
#
_cell.length_a   1.000
_cell.length_b   1.000
_cell.length_c   1.000
_cell.angle_alpha   90.00
_cell.angle_beta   90.00
_cell.angle_gamma   90.00
#
_symmetry.space_group_name_H-M   'P 1'
#
loop_
_entity.id
_entity.type
_entity.pdbx_description
1 polymer ?
#
loop_
_entity_poly.entity_id
_entity_poly.type
_entity_poly.pdbx_seq_one_letter_code
_entity_poly.pdbx_strand_id
1 'polypeptide(L)'
;MRTITTREQLLINGRVHERIATHIVTGAHGYETLCTNGYNVRYNTAQQLVESCEKIAEGKLPVTCPVCFAVWQDVHKFTHVDFDTASGKSDFFDTGHMEIISAYISPCYLTEIFP
;
A
#
# COMPACT_ATOMS: atom_id res chain seq x y z
N MET A 1 9.84 7.82 -15.78
CA MET A 1 9.52 7.21 -14.47
C MET A 1 8.02 7.30 -14.28
N ARG A 2 7.33 6.21 -13.93
CA ARG A 2 5.88 6.30 -13.65
C ARG A 2 5.72 6.78 -12.21
N THR A 3 5.40 8.06 -12.04
CA THR A 3 5.18 8.67 -10.73
C THR A 3 3.83 9.35 -10.66
N ILE A 4 3.31 9.49 -9.46
CA ILE A 4 2.09 10.22 -9.19
C ILE A 4 2.30 11.12 -7.99
N THR A 5 1.89 12.38 -8.10
CA THR A 5 1.87 13.30 -6.97
C THR A 5 0.47 13.42 -6.46
N THR A 6 0.33 13.21 -5.16
CA THR A 6 -0.94 13.25 -4.45
C THR A 6 -0.93 14.34 -3.40
N ARG A 7 -2.13 14.86 -3.14
CA ARG A 7 -2.46 15.57 -1.91
C ARG A 7 -3.18 14.59 -1.01
N GLU A 8 -2.60 14.32 0.16
CA GLU A 8 -3.11 13.35 1.11
C GLU A 8 -3.57 14.07 2.37
N GLN A 9 -4.79 13.80 2.82
CA GLN A 9 -5.35 14.37 4.04
C GLN A 9 -5.79 13.23 4.97
N LEU A 10 -5.42 13.32 6.25
CA LEU A 10 -5.74 12.34 7.28
C LEU A 10 -6.31 13.03 8.51
N LEU A 11 -7.45 12.55 9.01
CA LEU A 11 -8.00 12.98 10.28
C LEU A 11 -7.36 12.19 11.42
N ILE A 12 -6.48 12.82 12.19
CA ILE A 12 -5.79 12.22 13.33
C ILE A 12 -6.16 13.03 14.58
N ASN A 13 -6.75 12.37 15.58
CA ASN A 13 -7.16 12.99 16.84
C ASN A 13 -7.99 14.28 16.65
N GLY A 14 -8.92 14.27 15.67
CA GLY A 14 -9.79 15.41 15.37
C GLY A 14 -9.12 16.55 14.60
N ARG A 15 -7.86 16.41 14.17
CA ARG A 15 -7.15 17.39 13.34
C ARG A 15 -6.85 16.81 11.96
N VAL A 16 -7.03 17.62 10.92
CA VAL A 16 -6.65 17.23 9.55
C VAL A 16 -5.16 17.50 9.37
N HIS A 17 -4.43 16.44 9.03
CA HIS A 17 -3.04 16.49 8.62
C HIS A 17 -2.97 16.34 7.12
N GLU A 18 -2.24 17.23 6.45
CA GLU A 18 -2.08 17.21 5.00
C GLU A 18 -0.61 17.03 4.63
N ARG A 19 -0.35 16.26 3.57
CA ARG A 19 0.95 16.22 2.91
C ARG A 19 0.81 16.15 1.40
N ILE A 20 1.82 16.65 0.70
CA ILE A 20 2.00 16.41 -0.73
C ILE A 20 3.15 15.43 -0.89
N ALA A 21 2.89 14.32 -1.56
CA ALA A 21 3.88 13.28 -1.77
C ALA A 21 3.83 12.77 -3.22
N THR A 22 5.01 12.45 -3.77
CA THR A 22 5.13 11.82 -5.07
C THR A 22 5.52 10.36 -4.88
N HIS A 23 4.68 9.46 -5.36
CA HIS A 23 4.80 8.01 -5.23
C HIS A 23 5.27 7.39 -6.54
N ILE A 24 5.86 6.20 -6.43
CA ILE A 24 6.13 5.31 -7.56
C ILE A 24 4.85 4.54 -7.84
N VAL A 25 4.47 4.43 -9.12
CA VAL A 25 3.29 3.66 -9.53
C VAL A 25 3.65 2.45 -10.38
N THR A 26 2.92 1.37 -10.17
CA THR A 26 2.94 0.16 -11.01
C THR A 26 1.74 0.15 -11.95
N GLY A 27 1.88 -0.59 -13.06
CA GLY A 27 0.84 -0.75 -14.07
C GLY A 27 0.15 -2.12 -14.05
N ALA A 28 0.36 -2.93 -13.02
CA ALA A 28 0.04 -4.36 -13.06
C ALA A 28 -1.47 -4.65 -13.01
N HIS A 29 -2.25 -3.87 -12.26
CA HIS A 29 -3.71 -3.97 -12.16
C HIS A 29 -4.41 -2.62 -12.41
N GLY A 30 -3.76 -1.71 -13.16
CA GLY A 30 -4.21 -0.34 -13.36
C GLY A 30 -3.17 0.65 -12.84
N TYR A 31 -3.60 1.60 -11.98
CA TYR A 31 -2.69 2.51 -11.27
C TYR A 31 -2.65 2.11 -9.79
N GLU A 32 -1.58 1.41 -9.38
CA GLU A 32 -1.28 1.21 -7.96
C GLU A 32 -0.06 2.03 -7.54
N THR A 33 -0.13 2.64 -6.37
CA THR A 33 1.01 3.23 -5.67
C THR A 33 1.66 2.18 -4.78
N LEU A 34 3.00 2.17 -4.67
CA LEU A 34 3.71 1.16 -3.88
C LEU A 34 3.38 1.15 -2.38
N CYS A 35 2.89 2.26 -1.82
CA CYS A 35 2.72 2.43 -0.38
C CYS A 35 1.33 2.92 0.06
N THR A 36 0.38 3.04 -0.87
CA THR A 36 -1.01 3.43 -0.55
C THR A 36 -1.97 2.62 -1.41
N ASN A 37 -3.23 2.45 -1.00
CA ASN A 37 -4.22 1.64 -1.73
C ASN A 37 -4.80 2.37 -2.97
N GLY A 38 -4.01 3.19 -3.67
CA GLY A 38 -4.51 4.08 -4.72
C GLY A 38 -5.19 5.36 -4.20
N TYR A 39 -5.98 6.04 -5.04
CA TYR A 39 -6.70 7.28 -4.68
C TYR A 39 -7.97 6.95 -3.91
N ASN A 40 -7.88 7.02 -2.59
CA ASN A 40 -8.99 6.66 -1.72
C ASN A 40 -9.62 7.88 -1.06
N VAL A 41 -10.93 7.79 -0.87
CA VAL A 41 -11.67 8.64 0.05
C VAL A 41 -12.35 7.71 1.05
N ARG A 42 -12.15 7.94 2.35
CA ARG A 42 -12.70 7.11 3.41
C ARG A 42 -13.44 7.98 4.42
N TYR A 43 -14.67 7.58 4.72
CA TYR A 43 -15.51 8.20 5.73
C TYR A 43 -15.68 7.25 6.93
N ASN A 44 -15.91 7.81 8.12
CA ASN A 44 -16.34 7.01 9.28
C ASN A 44 -17.86 6.80 9.27
N THR A 45 -18.37 6.06 10.26
CA THR A 45 -19.81 5.81 10.44
C THR A 45 -20.64 7.07 10.66
N ALA A 46 -20.02 8.15 11.14
CA ALA A 46 -20.63 9.47 11.29
C ALA A 46 -20.52 10.34 10.02
N GLN A 47 -20.15 9.76 8.87
CA GLN A 47 -19.93 10.44 7.59
C GLN A 47 -18.86 11.55 7.62
N GLN A 48 -17.94 11.50 8.58
CA GLN A 48 -16.81 12.42 8.61
C GLN A 48 -15.67 11.85 7.77
N LEU A 49 -15.02 12.72 6.98
CA LEU A 49 -13.84 12.34 6.19
C LEU A 49 -12.71 11.95 7.14
N VAL A 50 -12.24 10.71 7.03
CA VAL A 50 -11.09 10.19 7.80
C VAL A 50 -9.81 10.26 6.98
N GLU A 51 -9.92 10.07 5.66
CA GLU A 51 -8.79 10.03 4.76
C GLU A 51 -9.21 10.41 3.35
N SER A 52 -8.44 11.27 2.68
CA SER A 52 -8.56 11.54 1.25
C SER A 52 -7.19 11.55 0.58
N CYS A 53 -7.13 11.09 -0.66
CA CYS A 53 -5.94 11.12 -1.48
C CYS A 53 -6.35 11.55 -2.89
N GLU A 54 -5.93 12.75 -3.29
CA GLU A 54 -6.24 13.34 -4.59
C GLU A 54 -5.00 13.34 -5.48
N LYS A 55 -5.15 12.91 -6.74
CA LYS A 55 -4.10 13.04 -7.75
C LYS A 55 -3.99 14.50 -8.23
N ILE A 56 -2.80 15.09 -8.11
CA ILE A 56 -2.54 16.46 -8.55
C ILE A 56 -1.49 16.55 -9.69
N ALA A 57 -0.64 15.53 -9.88
CA ALA A 57 0.26 15.44 -11.04
C ALA A 57 0.63 13.99 -11.37
N GLU A 58 1.03 13.73 -12.62
CA GLU A 58 1.44 12.41 -13.09
C GLU A 58 2.66 12.52 -14.00
N GLY A 59 3.69 11.69 -13.77
CA GLY A 59 4.90 11.59 -14.59
C GLY A 59 5.77 12.85 -14.64
N LYS A 60 5.52 13.83 -13.75
CA LYS A 60 6.12 15.18 -13.80
C LYS A 60 7.14 15.46 -12.71
N LEU A 61 7.00 14.82 -11.55
CA LEU A 61 7.76 15.17 -10.34
C LEU A 61 8.62 14.00 -9.85
N PRO A 62 9.77 14.29 -9.19
CA PRO A 62 10.61 13.28 -8.57
C PRO A 62 9.87 12.60 -7.42
N VAL A 63 10.27 11.36 -7.09
CA VAL A 63 9.72 10.62 -5.95
C VAL A 63 10.10 11.33 -4.66
N THR A 64 9.10 11.69 -3.85
CA THR A 64 9.29 12.35 -2.55
C THR A 64 8.71 11.53 -1.40
N CYS A 65 7.95 10.47 -1.69
CA CYS A 65 7.46 9.56 -0.66
C CYS A 65 8.60 8.67 -0.16
N PRO A 66 9.01 8.78 1.13
CA PRO A 66 10.13 8.00 1.67
C PRO A 66 9.83 6.50 1.70
N VAL A 67 8.56 6.10 1.88
CA VAL A 67 8.16 4.69 1.86
C VAL A 67 8.29 4.12 0.46
N CYS A 68 7.80 4.81 -0.58
CA CYS A 68 8.01 4.37 -1.95
C CYS A 68 9.51 4.26 -2.30
N PHE A 69 10.33 5.19 -1.81
CA PHE A 69 11.76 5.15 -2.05
C PHE A 69 12.43 3.93 -1.39
N ALA A 70 12.09 3.66 -0.12
CA ALA A 70 12.60 2.48 0.61
C ALA A 70 12.14 1.17 -0.05
N VAL A 71 10.85 1.03 -0.36
CA VAL A 71 10.31 -0.16 -1.06
C VAL A 71 11.01 -0.36 -2.41
N TRP A 72 11.24 0.72 -3.16
CA TRP A 72 11.96 0.64 -4.43
C TRP A 72 13.40 0.13 -4.25
N GLN A 73 14.11 0.62 -3.24
CA GLN A 73 15.46 0.12 -2.92
C GLN A 73 15.45 -1.35 -2.53
N ASP A 74 14.45 -1.80 -1.77
CA ASP A 74 14.32 -3.21 -1.37
C ASP A 74 13.98 -4.10 -2.57
N VAL A 75 13.04 -3.68 -3.42
CA VAL A 75 12.67 -4.42 -4.65
C VAL A 75 13.88 -4.59 -5.58
N HIS A 76 14.76 -3.59 -5.65
CA HIS A 76 15.98 -3.67 -6.45
C HIS A 76 17.04 -4.64 -5.94
N LYS A 77 16.89 -5.18 -4.71
CA LYS A 77 17.77 -6.25 -4.21
C LYS A 77 17.41 -7.61 -4.82
N PHE A 78 16.17 -7.78 -5.28
CA PHE A 78 15.76 -9.00 -5.97
C PHE A 78 16.33 -9.04 -7.39
N THR A 79 16.68 -10.24 -7.80
CA THR A 79 17.15 -10.61 -9.13
C THR A 79 16.16 -11.57 -9.77
N HIS A 80 16.32 -11.85 -11.07
CA HIS A 80 15.48 -12.84 -11.75
C HIS A 80 15.62 -14.25 -11.16
N VAL A 81 16.75 -14.58 -10.54
CA VAL A 81 17.01 -15.91 -9.92
C VAL A 81 16.13 -16.11 -8.70
N ASP A 82 15.85 -15.04 -7.95
CA ASP A 82 14.99 -15.10 -6.76
C ASP A 82 13.56 -15.52 -7.11
N PHE A 83 13.15 -15.43 -8.39
CA PHE A 83 11.82 -15.84 -8.86
C PHE A 83 11.85 -17.08 -9.77
N ASP A 84 13.00 -17.77 -9.89
CA ASP A 84 13.13 -19.00 -10.68
C ASP A 84 12.59 -20.21 -9.93
N THR A 85 11.27 -20.32 -9.88
CA THR A 85 10.55 -21.43 -9.25
C THR A 85 10.69 -22.74 -10.02
N ALA A 86 11.05 -22.68 -11.31
CA ALA A 86 11.18 -23.86 -12.18
C ALA A 86 12.47 -24.65 -11.92
N SER A 87 13.58 -23.97 -11.58
CA SER A 87 14.86 -24.63 -11.30
C SER A 87 15.05 -25.06 -9.84
N GLY A 88 14.12 -24.71 -8.95
CA GLY A 88 14.20 -25.01 -7.51
C GLY A 88 15.24 -24.16 -6.75
N LYS A 89 15.73 -23.08 -7.35
CA LYS A 89 16.69 -22.15 -6.73
C LYS A 89 16.04 -20.95 -6.05
N SER A 90 14.74 -20.80 -6.22
CA SER A 90 13.94 -19.75 -5.60
C SER A 90 13.33 -20.25 -4.30
N ASP A 91 13.36 -19.41 -3.26
CA ASP A 91 12.58 -19.61 -2.02
C ASP A 91 11.10 -19.20 -2.18
N PHE A 92 10.73 -18.63 -3.33
CA PHE A 92 9.34 -18.33 -3.65
C PHE A 92 8.67 -19.59 -4.19
N PHE A 93 7.49 -19.89 -3.67
CA PHE A 93 6.62 -20.93 -4.20
C PHE A 93 5.20 -20.37 -4.28
N ASP A 94 4.54 -20.63 -5.40
CA ASP A 94 3.12 -20.33 -5.52
C ASP A 94 2.37 -21.26 -4.56
N THR A 95 1.71 -20.65 -3.58
CA THR A 95 0.94 -21.39 -2.57
C THR A 95 -0.39 -21.88 -3.12
N GLY A 96 -0.81 -21.43 -4.31
CA GLY A 96 -2.11 -21.76 -4.90
C GLY A 96 -3.29 -21.26 -4.06
N HIS A 97 -3.04 -20.41 -3.05
CA HIS A 97 -4.08 -19.81 -2.23
C HIS A 97 -4.87 -18.80 -3.06
N MET A 98 -5.92 -19.28 -3.73
CA MET A 98 -6.84 -18.43 -4.48
C MET A 98 -8.01 -17.91 -3.62
N GLU A 99 -8.17 -18.44 -2.41
CA GLU A 99 -9.28 -18.07 -1.52
C GLU A 99 -8.80 -17.23 -0.34
N ILE A 100 -9.35 -16.01 -0.23
CA ILE A 100 -9.23 -15.20 0.98
C ILE A 100 -10.26 -15.73 1.98
N ILE A 101 -9.81 -16.59 2.91
CA ILE A 101 -10.66 -17.06 4.02
C ILE A 101 -10.85 -15.91 5.01
N SER A 102 -11.97 -15.20 4.88
CA SER A 102 -12.38 -14.16 5.82
C SER A 102 -13.06 -14.83 7.01
N ALA A 103 -12.30 -15.23 8.02
CA ALA A 103 -12.87 -15.75 9.25
C ALA A 103 -13.35 -14.60 10.15
N TYR A 104 -14.62 -14.65 10.58
CA TYR A 104 -15.10 -13.81 11.68
C TYR A 104 -14.43 -14.27 12.97
N ILE A 105 -13.45 -13.50 13.46
CA ILE A 105 -12.93 -13.70 14.81
C ILE A 105 -14.02 -13.21 15.77
N SER A 106 -14.65 -14.15 16.48
CA SER A 106 -15.60 -13.83 17.54
C SER A 106 -14.91 -12.95 18.61
N PRO A 107 -15.58 -11.90 19.13
CA PRO A 107 -15.01 -11.02 20.17
C PRO A 107 -14.55 -11.76 21.44
N CYS A 108 -15.02 -12.99 21.66
CA CYS A 108 -14.66 -13.78 22.83
C CYS A 108 -13.17 -14.15 22.90
N TYR A 109 -12.45 -14.18 21.77
CA TYR A 109 -11.03 -14.54 21.76
C TYR A 109 -10.06 -13.39 22.11
N LEU A 110 -10.55 -12.15 22.29
CA LEU A 110 -9.71 -11.01 22.68
C LEU A 110 -9.47 -10.91 24.19
N THR A 111 -10.11 -11.74 25.01
CA THR A 111 -9.98 -11.69 26.49
C THR A 111 -8.85 -12.55 27.08
N GLU A 112 -8.16 -13.36 26.27
CA GLU A 112 -7.08 -14.24 26.78
C GLU A 112 -5.68 -13.91 26.26
N ILE A 113 -5.49 -12.84 25.47
CA ILE A 113 -4.19 -12.48 24.87
C ILE A 113 -3.50 -11.28 25.57
N PHE A 114 -4.17 -10.66 26.54
CA PHE A 114 -3.55 -9.65 27.42
C PHE A 114 -3.81 -9.99 28.89
N PRO A 115 -2.88 -10.67 29.58
CA PRO A 115 -2.65 -10.42 31.00
C PRO A 115 -2.01 -9.04 31.23
#